data_AF-A0A1V4S910-F1
#
_entry.id   AF-A0A1V4S910-F1
#
_cell.length_a   1.000
_cell.length_b   1.000
_cell.length_c   1.000
_cell.angle_alpha   90.00
_cell.angle_beta   90.00
_cell.angle_gamma   90.00
#
_symmetry.space_group_name_H-M   'P 1'
#
loop_
_entity.id
_entity.type
_entity.pdbx_description
1 polymer ?
#
loop_
_entity_poly.entity_id
_entity_poly.type
_entity_poly.pdbx_seq_one_letter_code
_entity_poly.pdbx_strand_id
1 'polypeptide(L)'
;MELSVKAVKKKATEAARNEVLHRTLSDAGDRFVSLRENGFNQLEDPDGLRARGRAIKEKCLANMPNLLRLLEKKVTDAGGVVHWAKDGPTARKIILNLARQHGVKTVVKGKSMMTEEIALNKALAEKGIEAWESAPGKISGRGYGYHGR
;
A
#
# COMPACT_ATOMS: atom_id res chain seq x y z
N MET A 1 -23.18 -10.22 -1.22
CA MET A 1 -24.16 -9.29 -0.62
C MET A 1 -23.83 -7.91 -1.16
N GLU A 2 -24.43 -7.54 -2.30
CA GLU A 2 -24.22 -6.21 -2.88
C GLU A 2 -24.90 -5.16 -2.01
N LEU A 3 -24.10 -4.32 -1.37
CA LEU A 3 -24.61 -3.16 -0.65
C LEU A 3 -24.90 -2.06 -1.68
N SER A 4 -26.18 -1.86 -2.01
CA SER A 4 -26.63 -0.72 -2.80
C SER A 4 -26.05 0.58 -2.24
N VAL A 5 -25.65 1.53 -3.11
CA VAL A 5 -25.19 2.87 -2.73
C VAL A 5 -26.15 3.55 -1.74
N LYS A 6 -27.46 3.31 -1.89
CA LYS A 6 -28.50 3.83 -0.99
C LYS A 6 -28.42 3.18 0.40
N ALA A 7 -28.14 1.87 0.47
CA ALA A 7 -27.97 1.14 1.72
C ALA A 7 -26.68 1.54 2.45
N VAL A 8 -25.58 1.76 1.71
CA VAL A 8 -24.32 2.28 2.28
C VAL A 8 -24.52 3.68 2.84
N LYS A 9 -25.17 4.59 2.09
CA LYS A 9 -25.49 5.94 2.57
C LYS A 9 -26.35 5.90 3.82
N LYS A 10 -27.38 5.06 3.87
CA LYS A 10 -28.25 4.92 5.04
C LYS A 10 -27.45 4.48 6.28
N LYS A 11 -26.65 3.42 6.17
CA LYS A 11 -25.81 2.93 7.26
C LYS A 11 -24.75 3.94 7.70
N ALA A 12 -24.14 4.67 6.76
CA ALA A 12 -23.17 5.71 7.07
C ALA A 12 -23.82 6.85 7.86
N THR A 13 -25.02 7.29 7.47
CA THR A 13 -25.78 8.31 8.21
C THR A 13 -26.19 7.84 9.60
N GLU A 14 -26.62 6.58 9.74
CA GLU A 14 -26.96 5.97 11.04
C GLU A 14 -25.72 5.88 11.94
N ALA A 15 -24.59 5.43 11.41
CA ALA A 15 -23.33 5.34 12.14
C ALA A 15 -22.80 6.71 12.56
N ALA A 16 -22.91 7.73 11.69
CA ALA A 16 -22.48 9.09 11.98
C ALA A 16 -23.29 9.76 13.10
N ARG A 17 -24.55 9.33 13.31
CA ARG A 17 -25.42 9.82 14.39
C ARG A 17 -25.35 8.98 15.66
N ASN A 18 -24.58 7.88 15.64
CA ASN A 18 -24.45 7.01 16.80
C ASN A 18 -23.40 7.57 17.76
N GLU A 19 -23.86 8.11 18.88
CA GLU A 19 -23.00 8.72 19.91
C GLU A 19 -21.96 7.75 20.49
N VAL A 20 -22.29 6.46 20.60
CA VAL A 20 -21.36 5.44 21.09
C VAL A 20 -20.23 5.22 20.08
N LEU A 21 -20.55 5.14 18.79
CA LEU A 21 -19.53 5.02 17.73
C LEU A 21 -18.66 6.28 17.66
N HIS A 22 -19.28 7.45 17.78
CA HIS A 22 -18.56 8.72 17.78
C HIS A 22 -17.59 8.80 18.97
N ARG A 23 -18.05 8.48 20.17
CA ARG A 23 -17.21 8.45 21.38
C ARG A 23 -16.09 7.44 21.27
N THR A 24 -16.40 6.21 20.87
CA THR A 24 -15.38 5.15 20.72
C THR A 24 -14.31 5.52 19.71
N LEU A 25 -14.68 6.15 18.60
CA LEU A 25 -13.74 6.61 17.58
C LEU A 25 -12.86 7.76 18.10
N SER A 26 -13.46 8.72 18.82
CA SER A 26 -12.72 9.81 19.48
C SER A 26 -11.72 9.25 20.48
N ASP A 27 -12.17 8.38 21.39
CA ASP A 27 -11.34 7.76 22.42
C ASP A 27 -10.17 6.97 21.81
N ALA A 28 -10.42 6.26 20.69
CA ALA A 28 -9.38 5.54 19.96
C ALA A 28 -8.35 6.50 19.34
N GLY A 29 -8.82 7.64 18.79
CA GLY A 29 -7.96 8.70 18.26
C GLY A 29 -7.09 9.32 19.35
N ASP A 30 -7.70 9.73 20.47
CA ASP A 30 -7.00 10.34 21.60
C ASP A 30 -5.98 9.38 22.20
N ARG A 31 -6.34 8.10 22.35
CA ARG A 31 -5.42 7.06 22.79
C ARG A 31 -4.25 6.88 21.83
N PHE A 32 -4.48 6.90 20.51
CA PHE A 32 -3.39 6.80 19.52
C PHE A 32 -2.43 7.99 19.63
N VAL A 33 -2.96 9.21 19.74
CA VAL A 33 -2.14 10.42 19.93
C VAL A 33 -1.33 10.31 21.22
N SER A 34 -1.96 9.94 22.33
CA SER A 34 -1.31 9.81 23.64
C SER A 34 -0.20 8.75 23.63
N LEU A 35 -0.45 7.57 23.05
CA LEU A 35 0.56 6.51 22.92
C LEU A 35 1.73 6.95 22.05
N ARG A 36 1.45 7.66 20.95
CA ARG A 36 2.48 8.21 20.08
C ARG A 36 3.33 9.23 20.84
N GLU A 37 2.73 10.18 21.53
CA GLU A 37 3.42 11.20 22.33
C GLU A 37 4.30 10.57 23.40
N ASN A 38 3.76 9.62 24.16
CA ASN A 38 4.52 8.88 25.16
C ASN A 38 5.74 8.17 24.55
N GLY A 39 5.57 7.55 23.38
CA GLY A 39 6.68 6.91 22.68
C GLY A 39 7.76 7.91 22.22
N PHE A 40 7.37 9.11 21.78
CA PHE A 40 8.32 10.16 21.40
C PHE A 40 9.02 10.79 22.60
N ASN A 41 8.33 10.95 23.73
CA ASN A 41 8.88 11.50 24.97
C ASN A 41 9.94 10.57 25.61
N GLN A 42 9.99 9.29 25.20
CA GLN A 42 11.05 8.36 25.60
C GLN A 42 12.35 8.54 24.79
N LEU A 43 12.33 9.35 23.73
CA LEU A 43 13.51 9.62 22.90
C LEU A 43 14.24 10.84 23.42
N GLU A 44 15.57 10.80 23.39
CA GLU A 44 16.43 11.90 23.84
C GLU A 44 16.28 13.17 22.97
N ASP A 45 16.11 13.00 21.66
CA ASP A 45 15.99 14.11 20.67
C ASP A 45 14.97 13.74 19.57
N PRO A 46 13.65 13.76 19.86
CA PRO A 46 12.63 13.35 18.91
C PRO A 46 12.53 14.29 17.69
N ASP A 47 12.76 15.59 17.87
CA ASP A 47 12.66 16.57 16.79
C ASP A 47 13.89 16.58 15.89
N GLY A 48 15.09 16.44 16.44
CA GLY A 48 16.29 16.23 15.63
C GLY A 48 16.26 14.87 14.91
N LEU A 49 15.71 13.81 15.50
CA LEU A 49 15.44 12.55 14.79
C LEU A 49 14.51 12.74 13.58
N ARG A 50 13.42 13.51 13.75
CA ARG A 50 12.52 13.85 12.64
C ARG A 50 13.22 14.67 11.56
N ALA A 51 14.00 15.68 11.95
CA ALA A 51 14.78 16.50 11.03
C ALA A 51 15.80 15.67 10.24
N ARG A 52 16.53 14.76 10.91
CA ARG A 52 17.44 13.81 10.25
C ARG A 52 16.71 12.91 9.27
N GLY A 53 15.57 12.34 9.68
CA GLY A 53 14.74 11.50 8.81
C GLY A 53 14.25 12.27 7.57
N ARG A 54 13.84 13.53 7.75
CA ARG A 54 13.47 14.43 6.65
C ARG A 54 14.65 14.67 5.71
N ALA A 55 15.81 15.05 6.24
CA ALA A 55 17.00 15.31 5.45
C ALA A 55 17.45 14.07 4.64
N ILE A 56 17.33 12.86 5.21
CA ILE A 56 17.58 11.61 4.49
C ILE A 56 16.60 11.45 3.33
N LYS A 57 15.29 11.65 3.58
CA LYS A 57 14.28 11.55 2.51
C LYS A 57 14.54 12.54 1.39
N GLU A 58 14.86 13.80 1.72
CA GLU A 58 15.17 14.83 0.73
C GLU A 58 16.41 14.46 -0.09
N LYS A 59 17.49 13.98 0.55
CA LYS A 59 18.68 13.46 -0.15
C LYS A 59 18.36 12.27 -1.05
N CYS A 60 17.52 11.34 -0.61
CA CYS A 60 17.09 10.20 -1.41
C CYS A 60 16.27 10.64 -2.63
N LEU A 61 15.36 11.59 -2.47
CA LEU A 61 14.57 12.14 -3.58
C LEU A 61 15.47 12.85 -4.60
N ALA A 62 16.43 13.67 -4.14
CA ALA A 62 17.38 14.35 -5.02
C ALA A 62 18.30 13.36 -5.77
N ASN A 63 18.64 12.23 -5.14
CA ASN A 63 19.49 11.19 -5.72
C ASN A 63 18.71 10.01 -6.34
N MET A 64 17.40 10.18 -6.55
CA MET A 64 16.51 9.09 -6.97
C MET A 64 17.00 8.36 -8.24
N PRO A 65 17.47 9.03 -9.30
CA PRO A 65 17.95 8.33 -10.51
C PRO A 65 19.11 7.36 -10.25
N ASN A 66 20.03 7.69 -9.34
CA ASN A 66 21.15 6.81 -9.01
C ASN A 66 20.70 5.67 -8.08
N LEU A 67 19.81 5.95 -7.12
CA LEU A 67 19.27 4.92 -6.22
C LEU A 67 18.45 3.88 -6.97
N LEU A 68 17.70 4.31 -7.97
CA LEU A 68 16.93 3.45 -8.87
C LEU A 68 17.82 2.52 -9.69
N ARG A 69 18.92 3.02 -10.25
CA ARG A 69 19.93 2.20 -10.94
C ARG A 69 20.66 1.24 -9.99
N LEU A 70 20.95 1.68 -8.76
CA LEU A 70 21.54 0.82 -7.74
C LEU A 70 20.58 -0.32 -7.35
N LEU A 71 19.29 -0.03 -7.17
CA LEU A 71 18.26 -1.03 -6.90
C LEU A 71 18.22 -2.06 -8.03
N GLU A 72 18.14 -1.61 -9.28
CA GLU A 72 18.16 -2.49 -10.44
C GLU A 72 19.38 -3.40 -10.45
N LYS A 73 20.58 -2.83 -10.27
CA LYS A 73 21.80 -3.62 -10.18
C LYS A 73 21.71 -4.68 -9.09
N LYS A 74 21.25 -4.33 -7.89
CA LYS A 74 21.15 -5.28 -6.77
C LYS A 74 20.12 -6.38 -7.00
N VAL A 75 19.00 -6.05 -7.63
CA VAL A 75 17.97 -7.03 -8.01
C VAL A 75 18.53 -7.99 -9.07
N THR A 76 19.20 -7.46 -10.10
CA THR A 76 19.81 -8.26 -11.16
C THR A 76 20.95 -9.14 -10.64
N ASP A 77 21.82 -8.60 -9.78
CA ASP A 77 22.89 -9.38 -9.13
C ASP A 77 22.32 -10.54 -8.28
N ALA A 78 21.09 -10.40 -7.75
CA ALA A 78 20.37 -11.45 -7.03
C ALA A 78 19.54 -12.39 -7.94
N GLY A 79 19.67 -12.29 -9.26
CA GLY A 79 18.97 -13.11 -10.24
C GLY A 79 17.55 -12.65 -10.60
N GLY A 80 17.14 -11.46 -10.12
CA GLY A 80 15.86 -10.85 -10.47
C GLY A 80 15.91 -10.03 -11.76
N VAL A 81 14.73 -9.68 -12.28
CA VAL A 81 14.58 -8.79 -13.44
C VAL A 81 13.79 -7.55 -13.03
N VAL A 82 14.33 -6.37 -13.35
CA VAL A 82 13.61 -5.10 -13.17
C VAL A 82 12.97 -4.68 -14.48
N HIS A 83 11.68 -4.39 -14.43
CA HIS A 83 10.94 -3.84 -15.56
C HIS A 83 10.58 -2.38 -15.30
N TRP A 84 11.14 -1.49 -16.12
CA TRP A 84 10.83 -0.06 -16.07
C TRP A 84 9.49 0.24 -16.77
N ALA A 85 8.63 1.00 -16.10
CA ALA A 85 7.38 1.48 -16.64
C ALA A 85 7.28 2.99 -16.44
N LYS A 86 6.99 3.73 -17.52
CA LYS A 86 6.85 5.20 -17.48
C LYS A 86 5.55 5.67 -16.81
N ASP A 87 4.53 4.81 -16.77
CA ASP A 87 3.20 5.11 -16.25
C ASP A 87 2.47 3.83 -15.80
N GLY A 88 1.34 4.02 -15.10
CA GLY A 88 0.50 2.92 -14.59
C GLY A 88 -0.03 1.96 -15.67
N PRO A 89 -0.58 2.44 -16.80
CA PRO A 89 -1.00 1.58 -17.91
C PRO A 89 0.13 0.69 -18.45
N THR A 90 1.33 1.25 -18.62
CA THR A 90 2.52 0.51 -19.06
C THR A 90 2.91 -0.55 -18.03
N ALA A 91 2.91 -0.20 -16.74
CA ALA A 91 3.19 -1.15 -15.66
C ALA A 91 2.21 -2.33 -15.66
N ARG A 92 0.89 -2.05 -15.74
CA ARG A 92 -0.14 -3.10 -15.84
C ARG A 92 0.08 -4.01 -17.05
N LYS A 93 0.36 -3.43 -18.23
CA LYS A 93 0.61 -4.19 -19.45
C LYS A 93 1.80 -5.15 -19.30
N ILE A 94 2.90 -4.68 -18.72
CA ILE A 94 4.09 -5.51 -18.47
C ILE A 94 3.73 -6.68 -17.54
N ILE A 95 3.10 -6.39 -16.39
CA ILE A 95 2.77 -7.40 -15.38
C ILE A 95 1.81 -8.46 -15.95
N LEU A 96 0.76 -8.03 -16.66
CA LEU A 96 -0.20 -8.96 -17.28
C LEU A 96 0.44 -9.83 -18.37
N ASN A 97 1.35 -9.25 -19.16
CA ASN A 97 2.08 -10.01 -20.18
C ASN A 97 2.98 -11.07 -19.55
N LEU A 98 3.72 -10.73 -18.48
CA LEU A 98 4.54 -11.68 -17.74
C LEU A 98 3.68 -12.79 -17.15
N ALA A 99 2.57 -12.43 -16.50
CA ALA A 99 1.67 -13.42 -15.91
C ALA A 99 1.12 -14.39 -16.96
N ARG A 100 0.74 -13.87 -18.14
CA ARG A 100 0.29 -14.69 -19.28
C ARG A 100 1.41 -15.58 -19.82
N GLN A 101 2.62 -15.05 -20.02
CA GLN A 101 3.77 -15.79 -20.54
C GLN A 101 4.14 -16.98 -19.64
N HIS A 102 4.03 -16.80 -18.32
CA HIS A 102 4.34 -17.84 -17.34
C HIS A 102 3.11 -18.67 -16.94
N GLY A 103 1.92 -18.39 -17.48
CA GLY A 103 0.69 -19.12 -17.15
C GLY A 103 0.32 -19.09 -15.67
N VAL A 104 0.69 -18.04 -14.93
CA VAL A 104 0.49 -17.99 -13.49
C VAL A 104 -0.97 -17.66 -13.14
N LYS A 105 -1.48 -18.30 -12.10
CA LYS A 105 -2.82 -18.02 -11.54
C LYS A 105 -2.77 -17.13 -10.31
N THR A 106 -1.58 -16.90 -9.76
CA THR A 106 -1.38 -16.18 -8.52
C THR A 106 -0.12 -15.31 -8.62
N VAL A 107 -0.21 -14.09 -8.11
CA VAL A 107 0.89 -13.12 -7.99
C VAL A 107 1.02 -12.71 -6.54
N VAL A 108 2.23 -12.78 -6.00
CA VAL A 108 2.57 -12.19 -4.70
C VAL A 108 3.26 -10.85 -4.95
N LYS A 109 2.77 -9.80 -4.30
CA LYS A 109 3.34 -8.44 -4.39
C LYS A 109 3.51 -7.81 -3.02
N GLY A 110 4.39 -6.82 -2.91
CA GLY A 110 4.43 -5.97 -1.72
C GLY A 110 3.17 -5.11 -1.62
N LYS A 111 2.71 -4.82 -0.40
CA LYS A 111 1.67 -3.80 -0.18
C LYS A 111 2.21 -2.43 -0.58
N SER A 112 1.49 -1.73 -1.46
CA SER A 112 1.91 -0.42 -1.96
C SER A 112 0.70 0.39 -2.41
N MET A 113 0.61 1.65 -1.97
CA MET A 113 -0.39 2.60 -2.46
C MET A 113 -0.28 2.79 -3.98
N MET A 114 0.95 2.75 -4.52
CA MET A 114 1.19 2.87 -5.97
C MET A 114 0.45 1.81 -6.77
N THR A 115 0.36 0.58 -6.25
CA THR A 115 -0.36 -0.50 -6.95
C THR A 115 -1.88 -0.32 -6.92
N GLU A 116 -2.41 0.39 -5.91
CA GLU A 116 -3.82 0.77 -5.82
C GLU A 116 -4.15 1.92 -6.77
N GLU A 117 -3.29 2.94 -6.84
CA GLU A 117 -3.46 4.08 -7.76
C GLU A 117 -3.53 3.65 -9.22
N ILE A 118 -2.78 2.61 -9.58
CA ILE A 118 -2.83 2.02 -10.93
C ILE A 118 -3.85 0.89 -11.04
N ALA A 119 -4.72 0.67 -10.06
CA ALA A 119 -5.75 -0.39 -10.06
C ALA A 119 -5.22 -1.78 -10.47
N LEU A 120 -4.01 -2.14 -10.01
CA LEU A 120 -3.33 -3.37 -10.44
C LEU A 120 -4.11 -4.62 -10.06
N ASN A 121 -4.64 -4.67 -8.83
CA ASN A 121 -5.41 -5.82 -8.33
C ASN A 121 -6.66 -6.07 -9.20
N LYS A 122 -7.35 -5.00 -9.62
CA LYS A 122 -8.50 -5.10 -10.52
C LYS A 122 -8.10 -5.67 -11.88
N ALA A 123 -7.02 -5.16 -12.47
CA ALA A 123 -6.54 -5.63 -13.77
C ALA A 123 -6.09 -7.11 -13.76
N LEU A 124 -5.50 -7.58 -12.65
CA LEU A 124 -5.16 -8.99 -12.44
C LEU A 124 -6.42 -9.85 -12.31
N ALA A 125 -7.40 -9.41 -11.51
CA ALA A 125 -8.66 -10.13 -11.30
C ALA A 125 -9.48 -10.27 -12.58
N GLU A 126 -9.53 -9.24 -13.44
CA GLU A 126 -10.17 -9.29 -14.77
C GLU A 126 -9.54 -10.34 -15.71
N LYS A 127 -8.33 -10.82 -15.40
CA LYS A 127 -7.64 -11.90 -16.11
C LYS A 127 -7.62 -13.22 -15.35
N GLY A 128 -8.39 -13.32 -14.26
CA GLY A 128 -8.46 -14.53 -13.44
C GLY A 128 -7.20 -14.81 -12.62
N ILE A 129 -6.37 -13.79 -12.38
CA ILE A 129 -5.13 -13.90 -11.61
C ILE A 129 -5.38 -13.35 -10.20
N GLU A 130 -5.07 -14.16 -9.19
CA GLU A 130 -5.22 -13.78 -7.78
C GLU A 130 -3.99 -13.02 -7.28
N ALA A 131 -4.21 -11.89 -6.58
CA ALA A 131 -3.14 -11.07 -6.00
C ALA A 131 -3.07 -11.22 -4.47
N TRP A 132 -1.88 -11.55 -3.96
CA TRP A 132 -1.56 -11.65 -2.54
C TRP A 132 -0.59 -10.55 -2.12
N GLU A 133 -0.82 -9.95 -0.95
CA GLU A 133 0.01 -8.85 -0.44
C GLU A 133 0.92 -9.29 0.70
N SER A 134 2.21 -9.01 0.58
CA SER A 134 3.17 -9.13 1.67
C SER A 134 3.54 -7.77 2.26
N ALA A 135 3.65 -7.70 3.58
CA ALA A 135 4.20 -6.59 4.35
C ALA A 135 5.44 -7.08 5.13
N PRO A 136 6.33 -6.19 5.63
CA PRO A 136 7.54 -6.62 6.35
C PRO A 136 7.21 -7.64 7.44
N GLY A 137 7.78 -8.85 7.31
CA GLY A 137 7.65 -9.95 8.26
C GLY A 137 6.38 -10.81 8.17
N LYS A 138 5.39 -10.49 7.32
CA LYS A 138 4.16 -11.31 7.17
C LYS A 138 3.62 -11.31 5.75
N ILE A 139 3.16 -12.47 5.27
CA ILE A 139 2.20 -12.53 4.17
C ILE A 139 0.84 -12.19 4.79
N SER A 140 0.36 -10.97 4.54
CA SER A 140 -1.03 -10.61 4.85
C SER A 140 -1.94 -11.24 3.79
N GLY A 141 -3.21 -11.52 4.14
CA GLY A 141 -4.14 -12.24 3.25
C GLY A 141 -4.36 -11.55 1.89
N ARG A 142 -5.22 -12.17 1.06
CA ARG A 142 -5.66 -11.65 -0.25
C ARG A 142 -5.70 -10.13 -0.26
N GLY A 143 -5.04 -9.51 -1.25
CA GLY A 143 -5.02 -8.06 -1.38
C GLY A 143 -6.44 -7.51 -1.27
N TYR A 144 -6.60 -6.39 -0.57
CA TYR A 144 -7.92 -5.76 -0.42
C TYR A 144 -8.41 -5.35 -1.81
N GLY A 145 -9.18 -6.23 -2.43
CA GLY A 145 -9.56 -6.15 -3.83
C GLY A 145 -11.04 -6.42 -4.01
N TYR A 146 -11.69 -5.43 -4.60
CA TYR A 146 -13.01 -5.46 -5.23
C TYR A 146 -13.57 -6.87 -5.45
N HIS A 147 -14.64 -7.19 -4.73
CA HIS A 147 -15.51 -8.31 -5.05
C HIS A 147 -16.33 -7.90 -6.27
N GLY A 148 -15.75 -8.02 -7.46
CA GLY A 148 -16.49 -7.89 -8.70
C GLY A 148 -17.46 -9.06 -8.83
N ARG A 149 -18.73 -8.79 -8.54
CA ARG A 149 -19.89 -9.27 -9.29
C ARG A 149 -20.92 -8.17 -9.24
#